data_AF-A0A975DZ91-F1
#
_entry.id   AF-A0A975DZ91-F1
#
_cell.length_a   1.000
_cell.length_b   1.000
_cell.length_c   1.000
_cell.angle_alpha   90.00
_cell.angle_beta   90.00
_cell.angle_gamma   90.00
#
_symmetry.space_group_name_H-M   'P 1'
#
loop_
_entity.id
_entity.type
_entity.pdbx_description
1 polymer ?
#
loop_
_entity_poly.entity_id
_entity_poly.type
_entity_poly.pdbx_seq_one_letter_code
_entity_poly.pdbx_strand_id
1 'polypeptide(L)'
;MKNIRLLIAAAIVVASAPLAAQTLQSVKVDPATAEPGKPVTITAAFDISNGLNCNVRIHFGDGASQDQKINQEKDANLAVQHSYAKAGSYTVKVEPKTKLPALKCLGKNQEAVVKVVAPAPAVAAAAAAPSCPEGWKLDKKSVNKKSGAYTCTAKAGTAAPASHAACPGSLSYFENSKKGQLGCKP
;
A
#
# COMPACT_ATOMS: atom_id res chain seq x y z
N MET A 1 69.43 24.29 48.08
CA MET A 1 68.03 24.57 48.49
C MET A 1 67.15 24.41 47.26
N LYS A 2 66.25 23.43 47.28
CA LYS A 2 65.61 22.83 46.10
C LYS A 2 64.13 23.24 46.10
N ASN A 3 63.76 24.19 45.24
CA ASN A 3 62.40 24.77 45.23
C ASN A 3 61.55 24.05 44.19
N ILE A 4 60.79 23.06 44.66
CA ILE A 4 59.77 22.34 43.89
C ILE A 4 58.56 23.28 43.72
N ARG A 5 58.32 23.75 42.50
CA ARG A 5 57.07 24.40 42.12
C ARG A 5 56.03 23.31 41.86
N LEU A 6 55.07 23.22 42.78
CA LEU A 6 53.91 22.33 42.71
C LEU A 6 53.03 22.75 41.52
N LEU A 7 52.91 21.88 40.50
CA LEU A 7 51.93 22.03 39.42
C LEU A 7 50.65 21.29 39.85
N ILE A 8 49.60 22.04 40.18
CA ILE A 8 48.27 21.49 40.45
C ILE A 8 47.58 21.27 39.10
N ALA A 9 47.50 20.02 38.65
CA ALA A 9 46.68 19.64 37.50
C ALA A 9 45.22 19.53 37.95
N ALA A 10 44.37 20.48 37.55
CA ALA A 10 42.93 20.39 37.71
C ALA A 10 42.37 19.38 36.69
N ALA A 11 41.98 18.20 37.18
CA ALA A 11 41.28 17.20 36.35
C ALA A 11 39.84 17.67 36.10
N ILE A 12 39.56 18.10 34.87
CA ILE A 12 38.19 18.37 34.41
C ILE A 12 37.49 17.01 34.21
N VAL A 13 36.63 16.63 35.15
CA VAL A 13 35.69 15.53 34.96
C VAL A 13 34.58 16.04 34.03
N VAL A 14 34.66 15.70 32.75
CA VAL A 14 33.54 15.88 31.83
C VAL A 14 32.47 14.87 32.24
N ALA A 15 31.46 15.34 32.98
CA ALA A 15 30.27 14.55 33.26
C ALA A 15 29.56 14.29 31.92
N SER A 16 29.77 13.12 31.34
CA SER A 16 28.97 12.63 30.22
C SER A 16 27.55 12.40 30.74
N ALA A 17 26.66 13.37 30.53
CA ALA A 17 25.24 13.16 30.75
C ALA A 17 24.80 11.93 29.94
N PRO A 18 24.09 10.95 30.55
CA PRO A 18 23.55 9.85 29.78
C PRO A 18 22.59 10.43 28.76
N LEU A 19 22.95 10.31 27.48
CA LEU A 19 22.06 10.64 26.37
C LEU A 19 20.90 9.65 26.47
N ALA A 20 19.82 10.04 27.14
CA ALA A 20 18.68 9.15 27.26
C ALA A 20 18.05 9.02 25.86
N ALA A 21 18.11 7.80 25.32
CA ALA A 21 17.68 7.54 23.96
C ALA A 21 16.15 7.39 23.92
N GLN A 22 15.54 7.79 22.80
CA GLN A 22 14.09 7.68 22.61
C GLN A 22 13.68 6.22 22.66
N THR A 23 12.51 5.93 23.21
CA THR A 23 12.03 4.55 23.35
C THR A 23 11.06 4.24 22.23
N LEU A 24 11.34 3.19 21.45
CA LEU A 24 10.39 2.65 20.48
C LEU A 24 9.20 2.03 21.23
N GLN A 25 8.00 2.53 20.98
CA GLN A 25 6.78 2.11 21.69
C GLN A 25 5.95 1.13 20.87
N SER A 26 5.69 1.43 19.60
CA SER A 26 4.83 0.61 18.76
C SER A 26 5.14 0.80 17.27
N VAL A 27 4.65 -0.15 16.46
CA VAL A 27 4.59 -0.02 15.01
C VAL A 27 3.18 -0.37 14.54
N LYS A 28 2.66 0.41 13.59
CA LYS A 28 1.41 0.14 12.89
C LYS A 28 1.61 0.23 11.39
N VAL A 29 0.74 -0.44 10.65
CA VAL A 29 0.75 -0.45 9.19
C VAL A 29 -0.63 -0.07 8.67
N ASP A 30 -0.67 0.79 7.67
CA ASP A 30 -1.90 1.25 7.04
C ASP A 30 -1.74 1.38 5.51
N PRO A 31 -2.57 0.69 4.71
CA PRO A 31 -3.55 -0.30 5.12
C PRO A 31 -2.87 -1.61 5.57
N ALA A 32 -3.51 -2.35 6.49
CA ALA A 32 -3.04 -3.68 6.90
C ALA A 32 -3.18 -4.74 5.79
N THR A 33 -4.02 -4.48 4.78
CA THR A 33 -4.16 -5.29 3.57
C THR A 33 -4.02 -4.42 2.34
N ALA A 34 -3.14 -4.79 1.41
CA ALA A 34 -2.84 -4.02 0.20
C ALA A 34 -2.72 -4.92 -1.04
N GLU A 35 -2.78 -4.33 -2.23
CA GLU A 35 -2.46 -5.01 -3.48
C GLU A 35 -0.97 -4.85 -3.83
N PRO A 36 -0.37 -5.75 -4.63
CA PRO A 36 0.99 -5.59 -5.11
C PRO A 36 1.21 -4.22 -5.79
N GLY A 37 2.32 -3.57 -5.44
CA GLY A 37 2.69 -2.26 -5.97
C GLY A 37 1.96 -1.06 -5.35
N LYS A 38 0.95 -1.28 -4.49
CA LYS A 38 0.32 -0.19 -3.75
C LYS A 38 1.16 0.19 -2.52
N PRO A 39 1.23 1.49 -2.18
CA PRO A 39 1.98 1.94 -1.02
C PRO A 39 1.29 1.52 0.28
N VAL A 40 2.08 1.02 1.22
CA VAL A 40 1.70 0.79 2.61
C VAL A 40 2.49 1.74 3.48
N THR A 41 1.82 2.42 4.40
CA THR A 41 2.43 3.34 5.36
C THR A 41 2.75 2.60 6.65
N ILE A 42 4.03 2.50 6.97
CA ILE A 42 4.54 2.01 8.25
C ILE A 42 4.68 3.23 9.17
N THR A 43 4.00 3.24 10.31
CA THR A 43 4.19 4.27 11.33
C THR A 43 4.81 3.67 12.58
N ALA A 44 5.97 4.18 13.00
CA ALA A 44 6.60 3.84 14.27
C ALA A 44 6.40 4.99 15.27
N ALA A 45 5.93 4.65 16.47
CA ALA A 45 5.72 5.62 17.55
C ALA A 45 6.87 5.56 18.57
N PHE A 46 7.35 6.73 18.99
CA PHE A 46 8.46 6.86 19.93
C PHE A 46 8.09 7.76 21.10
N ASP A 47 8.51 7.35 22.31
CA ASP A 47 8.61 8.26 23.44
C ASP A 47 9.85 9.14 23.25
N ILE A 48 9.63 10.43 23.05
CA ILE A 48 10.68 11.43 22.85
C ILE A 48 10.99 12.25 24.11
N SER A 49 10.32 11.96 25.23
CA SER A 49 10.45 12.70 26.49
C SER A 49 11.88 12.74 27.03
N ASN A 50 12.71 11.77 26.64
CA ASN A 50 14.04 11.54 27.19
C ASN A 50 15.19 12.02 26.28
N GLY A 51 14.93 12.56 25.10
CA GLY A 51 15.98 13.09 24.21
C GLY A 51 15.65 12.90 22.72
N LEU A 52 16.50 13.42 21.83
CA LEU A 52 16.31 13.34 20.38
C LEU A 52 17.64 13.01 19.67
N ASN A 53 18.04 11.74 19.56
CA ASN A 53 19.20 11.33 18.74
C ASN A 53 19.43 9.80 18.75
N CYS A 54 18.50 9.01 18.21
CA CYS A 54 18.70 7.56 18.08
C CYS A 54 18.41 7.04 16.67
N ASN A 55 18.72 5.76 16.44
CA ASN A 55 18.50 5.09 15.17
C ASN A 55 17.70 3.78 15.35
N VAL A 56 16.82 3.54 14.39
CA VAL A 56 16.14 2.25 14.18
C VAL A 56 16.43 1.73 12.77
N ARG A 57 16.30 0.42 12.60
CA ARG A 57 16.20 -0.23 11.30
C ARG A 57 14.81 -0.79 11.11
N ILE A 58 14.15 -0.37 10.04
CA ILE A 58 12.88 -0.92 9.59
C ILE A 58 13.21 -2.04 8.61
N HIS A 59 12.77 -3.26 8.92
CA HIS A 59 12.80 -4.41 8.02
C HIS A 59 11.39 -4.58 7.47
N PHE A 60 11.23 -4.54 6.15
CA PHE A 60 9.89 -4.61 5.54
C PHE A 60 9.37 -6.05 5.42
N GLY A 61 10.22 -7.05 5.65
CA GLY A 61 9.86 -8.48 5.61
C GLY A 61 9.98 -9.12 4.21
N ASP A 62 10.24 -8.32 3.17
CA ASP A 62 10.46 -8.76 1.78
C ASP A 62 11.95 -8.82 1.40
N GLY A 63 12.84 -8.65 2.37
CA GLY A 63 14.29 -8.55 2.18
C GLY A 63 14.81 -7.11 2.13
N ALA A 64 13.94 -6.12 1.96
CA ALA A 64 14.34 -4.72 2.04
C ALA A 64 14.42 -4.25 3.50
N SER A 65 15.34 -3.31 3.76
CA SER A 65 15.43 -2.63 5.04
C SER A 65 15.90 -1.18 4.88
N GLN A 66 15.50 -0.32 5.81
CA GLN A 66 15.83 1.10 5.83
C GLN A 66 16.20 1.53 7.24
N ASP A 67 17.33 2.23 7.39
CA ASP A 67 17.68 2.88 8.66
C ASP A 67 17.01 4.25 8.75
N GLN A 68 16.48 4.58 9.94
CA GLN A 68 15.86 5.87 10.23
C GLN A 68 16.44 6.45 11.51
N LYS A 69 16.92 7.69 11.38
CA LYS A 69 17.40 8.48 12.49
C LYS A 69 16.23 9.27 13.06
N ILE A 70 16.03 9.17 14.36
CA ILE A 70 15.02 9.90 15.11
C ILE A 70 15.77 11.04 15.81
N ASN A 71 15.61 12.26 15.30
CA ASN A 71 16.33 13.42 15.82
C ASN A 71 15.53 14.73 15.76
N GLN A 72 14.27 14.67 15.36
CA GLN A 72 13.34 15.78 15.35
C GLN A 72 12.06 15.36 16.09
N GLU A 73 11.35 16.32 16.69
CA GLU A 73 10.10 16.05 17.40
C GLU A 73 9.03 15.42 16.49
N LYS A 74 9.01 15.80 15.21
CA LYS A 74 8.11 15.21 14.20
C LYS A 74 8.32 13.70 14.01
N ASP A 75 9.50 13.19 14.35
CA ASP A 75 9.85 11.77 14.20
C ASP A 75 9.22 10.92 15.32
N ALA A 76 8.54 11.54 16.30
CA ALA A 76 7.75 10.82 17.31
C ALA A 76 6.71 9.88 16.68
N ASN A 77 6.20 10.23 15.50
CA ASN A 77 5.33 9.38 14.67
C ASN A 77 5.93 9.23 13.28
N LEU A 78 7.10 8.61 13.21
CA LEU A 78 7.80 8.37 11.95
C LEU A 78 6.94 7.55 10.99
N ALA A 79 6.57 8.14 9.85
CA ALA A 79 5.84 7.48 8.78
C ALA A 79 6.74 7.21 7.57
N VAL A 80 6.81 5.96 7.14
CA VAL A 80 7.59 5.51 5.98
C VAL A 80 6.67 4.73 5.04
N GLN A 81 6.70 5.02 3.75
CA GLN A 81 5.94 4.27 2.74
C GLN A 81 6.80 3.17 2.13
N HIS A 82 6.19 2.00 1.90
CA HIS A 82 6.81 0.88 1.20
C HIS A 82 5.78 0.18 0.31
N SER A 83 6.20 -0.23 -0.89
CA SER A 83 5.35 -0.96 -1.82
C SER A 83 5.88 -2.37 -2.02
N TYR A 84 5.03 -3.37 -1.77
CA TYR A 84 5.40 -4.78 -1.92
C TYR A 84 5.12 -5.27 -3.33
N ALA A 85 6.12 -5.85 -4.00
CA ALA A 85 5.98 -6.29 -5.39
C ALA A 85 5.18 -7.60 -5.55
N LYS A 86 5.15 -8.46 -4.53
CA LYS A 86 4.52 -9.79 -4.59
C LYS A 86 3.40 -9.89 -3.55
N ALA A 87 2.42 -10.74 -3.85
CA ALA A 87 1.43 -11.14 -2.86
C ALA A 87 2.09 -12.03 -1.80
N GLY A 88 1.69 -11.86 -0.55
CA GLY A 88 2.27 -12.55 0.59
C GLY A 88 1.90 -11.89 1.91
N SER A 89 2.21 -12.56 3.01
CA SER A 89 2.16 -11.99 4.35
C SER A 89 3.57 -11.55 4.73
N TYR A 90 3.74 -10.27 5.04
CA TYR A 90 5.04 -9.68 5.38
C TYR A 90 5.02 -9.19 6.82
N THR A 91 6.04 -9.57 7.59
CA THR A 91 6.24 -9.05 8.95
C THR A 91 7.17 -7.85 8.88
N VAL A 92 6.63 -6.65 9.07
CA VAL A 92 7.39 -5.43 9.26
C VAL A 92 7.95 -5.46 10.68
N LYS A 93 9.26 -5.27 10.82
CA LYS A 93 9.95 -5.21 12.11
C LYS A 93 10.73 -3.92 12.24
N VAL A 94 10.48 -3.16 13.29
CA VAL A 94 11.27 -1.99 13.67
C VAL A 94 12.22 -2.40 14.79
N GLU A 95 13.51 -2.43 14.49
CA GLU A 95 14.58 -2.86 15.39
C GLU A 95 15.37 -1.63 15.85
N PRO A 96 15.49 -1.36 17.16
CA PRO A 96 16.46 -0.40 17.65
C PRO A 96 17.88 -0.86 17.33
N LYS A 97 18.57 -0.12 16.45
CA LYS A 97 19.86 -0.53 15.90
C LYS A 97 20.82 0.64 15.80
N THR A 98 22.05 0.44 16.27
CA THR A 98 23.10 1.47 16.22
C THR A 98 23.53 1.70 14.78
N LYS A 99 23.60 2.97 14.38
CA LYS A 99 24.18 3.41 13.12
C LYS A 99 24.94 4.71 13.40
N LEU A 100 26.24 4.58 13.62
CA LEU A 100 27.07 5.70 14.05
C LEU A 100 26.94 6.90 13.08
N PRO A 101 26.86 8.14 13.61
CA PRO A 101 27.07 8.51 15.01
C PRO A 101 25.85 8.32 15.93
N ALA A 102 24.69 7.87 15.42
CA ALA A 102 23.49 7.67 16.23
C ALA A 102 23.49 6.28 16.92
N LEU A 103 23.21 6.26 18.22
CA LEU A 103 23.04 5.03 18.99
C LEU A 103 21.67 4.41 18.72
N LYS A 104 21.49 3.13 19.06
CA LYS A 104 20.16 2.51 18.99
C LYS A 104 19.16 3.21 19.91
N CYS A 105 17.91 3.28 19.46
CA CYS A 105 16.81 3.65 20.35
C CYS A 105 16.67 2.63 21.51
N LEU A 106 15.95 3.01 22.56
CA LEU A 106 15.55 2.10 23.63
C LEU A 106 14.31 1.29 23.23
N GLY A 107 13.99 0.28 24.05
CA GLY A 107 12.81 -0.57 23.85
C GLY A 107 13.13 -1.89 23.13
N LYS A 108 12.07 -2.67 22.91
CA LYS A 108 12.13 -3.96 22.21
C LYS A 108 11.75 -3.77 20.75
N ASN A 109 12.12 -4.74 19.92
CA ASN A 109 11.64 -4.81 18.54
C ASN A 109 10.11 -4.76 18.51
N GLN A 110 9.56 -3.96 17.61
CA GLN A 110 8.13 -3.88 17.35
C GLN A 110 7.83 -4.49 16.01
N GLU A 111 6.71 -5.21 15.90
CA GLU A 111 6.32 -5.92 14.70
C GLU A 111 4.87 -5.63 14.32
N ALA A 112 4.61 -5.55 13.03
CA ALA A 112 3.27 -5.48 12.46
C ALA A 112 3.22 -6.30 11.17
N VAL A 113 2.05 -6.86 10.88
CA VAL A 113 1.86 -7.72 9.70
C VAL A 113 1.13 -6.95 8.62
N VAL A 114 1.68 -6.98 7.42
CA VAL A 114 1.05 -6.50 6.19
C VAL A 114 0.65 -7.70 5.35
N LYS A 115 -0.63 -7.76 4.96
CA LYS A 115 -1.13 -8.78 4.03
C LYS A 115 -1.23 -8.20 2.64
N VAL A 116 -0.36 -8.62 1.74
CA VAL A 116 -0.44 -8.23 0.34
C VAL A 116 -1.21 -9.30 -0.40
N VAL A 117 -2.42 -8.97 -0.82
CA VAL A 117 -3.27 -9.88 -1.59
C VAL A 117 -3.17 -9.47 -3.04
N ALA A 118 -2.78 -10.41 -3.91
CA ALA A 118 -3.02 -10.19 -5.32
C ALA A 118 -4.52 -9.95 -5.47
N PRO A 119 -4.96 -8.94 -6.26
CA PRO A 119 -6.34 -8.93 -6.70
C PRO A 119 -6.64 -10.32 -7.22
N ALA A 120 -7.73 -10.91 -6.74
CA ALA A 120 -8.22 -12.15 -7.33
C ALA A 120 -8.13 -11.95 -8.85
N PRO A 121 -7.47 -12.87 -9.60
CA PRO A 121 -7.29 -12.68 -11.03
C PRO A 121 -8.65 -12.24 -11.52
N ALA A 122 -8.74 -11.02 -12.07
CA ALA A 122 -10.00 -10.46 -12.50
C ALA A 122 -10.61 -11.57 -13.31
N VAL A 123 -11.62 -12.23 -12.75
CA VAL A 123 -12.33 -13.28 -13.45
C VAL A 123 -12.90 -12.46 -14.56
N ALA A 124 -12.28 -12.54 -15.75
CA ALA A 124 -12.64 -11.73 -16.90
C ALA A 124 -14.15 -11.83 -16.93
N ALA A 125 -14.82 -10.73 -16.57
CA ALA A 125 -16.16 -10.76 -15.99
C ALA A 125 -16.93 -11.79 -16.80
N ALA A 126 -17.24 -12.94 -16.19
CA ALA A 126 -17.83 -14.06 -16.94
C ALA A 126 -18.96 -13.43 -17.72
N ALA A 127 -18.79 -13.37 -19.06
CA ALA A 127 -19.47 -12.40 -19.91
C ALA A 127 -20.92 -12.32 -19.44
N ALA A 128 -21.32 -11.17 -18.87
CA ALA A 128 -22.65 -11.01 -18.31
C ALA A 128 -23.61 -11.57 -19.35
N ALA A 129 -24.41 -12.56 -18.96
CA ALA A 129 -25.29 -13.24 -19.89
C ALA A 129 -26.05 -12.17 -20.66
N PRO A 130 -26.05 -12.21 -22.01
CA PRO A 130 -26.53 -11.10 -22.81
C PRO A 130 -27.98 -10.77 -22.43
N SER A 131 -28.17 -9.62 -21.79
CA SER A 131 -29.47 -9.13 -21.36
C SER A 131 -29.99 -8.12 -22.38
N CYS A 132 -31.14 -8.44 -22.97
CA CYS A 132 -31.82 -7.52 -23.87
C CYS A 132 -32.77 -6.61 -23.08
N PRO A 133 -32.93 -5.34 -23.50
CA PRO A 133 -33.88 -4.42 -22.89
C PRO A 133 -35.33 -4.91 -23.04
N GLU A 134 -36.23 -4.38 -22.22
CA GLU A 134 -37.65 -4.76 -22.23
C GLU A 134 -38.26 -4.58 -23.63
N GLY A 135 -38.98 -5.59 -24.13
CA GLY A 135 -39.52 -5.60 -25.49
C GLY A 135 -38.55 -6.10 -26.58
N TRP A 136 -37.30 -6.39 -26.24
CA TRP A 136 -36.28 -6.92 -27.15
C TRP A 136 -35.92 -8.37 -26.80
N LYS A 137 -35.88 -9.24 -27.81
CA LYS A 137 -35.57 -10.66 -27.67
C LYS A 137 -34.14 -10.96 -28.12
N LEU A 138 -33.38 -11.63 -27.28
CA LEU A 138 -32.03 -12.08 -27.62
C LEU A 138 -32.06 -13.07 -28.79
N ASP A 139 -31.32 -12.75 -29.86
CA ASP A 139 -31.02 -13.73 -30.89
C ASP A 139 -29.95 -14.69 -30.35
N LYS A 140 -30.39 -15.87 -29.92
CA LYS A 140 -29.53 -16.92 -29.35
C LYS A 140 -28.41 -17.36 -30.30
N LYS A 141 -28.60 -17.22 -31.62
CA LYS A 141 -27.59 -17.60 -32.64
C LYS A 141 -26.55 -16.50 -32.82
N SER A 142 -26.88 -15.25 -32.46
CA SER A 142 -25.94 -14.13 -32.49
C SER A 142 -24.98 -14.08 -31.30
N VAL A 143 -25.18 -14.91 -30.26
CA VAL A 143 -24.33 -14.88 -29.06
C VAL A 143 -22.99 -15.55 -29.32
N ASN A 144 -21.94 -14.75 -29.46
CA ASN A 144 -20.58 -15.25 -29.53
C ASN A 144 -20.02 -15.42 -28.11
N LYS A 145 -20.01 -16.66 -27.63
CA LYS A 145 -19.50 -17.02 -26.29
C LYS A 145 -18.02 -16.68 -26.07
N LYS A 146 -17.24 -16.49 -27.14
CA LYS A 146 -15.80 -16.20 -27.07
C LYS A 146 -15.49 -14.70 -27.01
N SER A 147 -16.28 -13.87 -27.71
CA SER A 147 -16.08 -12.41 -27.72
C SER A 147 -17.09 -11.63 -26.87
N GLY A 148 -18.21 -12.25 -26.47
CA GLY A 148 -19.32 -11.57 -25.80
C GLY A 148 -20.21 -10.74 -26.73
N ALA A 149 -20.04 -10.85 -28.06
CA ALA A 149 -20.90 -10.17 -29.03
C ALA A 149 -22.30 -10.80 -29.05
N TYR A 150 -23.35 -9.98 -29.16
CA TYR A 150 -24.74 -10.44 -29.21
C TYR A 150 -25.63 -9.42 -29.92
N THR A 151 -26.76 -9.91 -30.43
CA THR A 151 -27.82 -9.10 -31.05
C THR A 151 -29.15 -9.39 -30.37
N CYS A 152 -29.85 -8.35 -29.99
CA CYS A 152 -31.24 -8.33 -29.60
C CYS A 152 -32.10 -7.91 -30.80
N THR A 153 -33.24 -8.56 -30.97
CA THR A 153 -34.20 -8.30 -32.03
C THR A 153 -35.56 -7.91 -31.45
N ALA A 154 -36.20 -6.91 -32.05
CA ALA A 154 -37.55 -6.49 -31.76
C ALA A 154 -38.30 -6.22 -33.06
N LYS A 155 -39.56 -5.79 -32.96
CA LYS A 155 -40.32 -5.36 -34.14
C LYS A 155 -39.63 -4.15 -34.78
N ALA A 156 -39.63 -4.08 -36.11
CA ALA A 156 -39.13 -2.91 -36.81
C ALA A 156 -39.90 -1.65 -36.35
N GLY A 157 -39.17 -0.59 -36.02
CA GLY A 157 -39.72 0.65 -35.45
C GLY A 157 -39.86 0.66 -33.92
N THR A 158 -39.46 -0.41 -33.21
CA THR A 158 -39.35 -0.36 -31.74
C THR A 158 -38.28 0.65 -31.32
N ALA A 159 -38.63 1.56 -30.42
CA ALA A 159 -37.69 2.54 -29.87
C ALA A 159 -36.55 1.83 -29.11
N ALA A 160 -35.31 2.27 -29.36
CA ALA A 160 -34.16 1.84 -28.58
C ALA A 160 -34.25 2.44 -27.16
N PRO A 161 -33.76 1.74 -26.12
CA PRO A 161 -33.73 2.29 -24.77
C PRO A 161 -32.83 3.53 -24.70
N ALA A 162 -33.21 4.53 -23.90
CA ALA A 162 -32.45 5.78 -23.72
C ALA A 162 -31.05 5.55 -23.13
N SER A 163 -30.81 4.40 -22.51
CA SER A 163 -29.53 3.96 -21.97
C SER A 163 -29.03 2.74 -22.75
N HIS A 164 -27.89 2.87 -23.40
CA HIS A 164 -27.22 1.77 -24.09
C HIS A 164 -26.68 0.76 -23.07
N ALA A 165 -26.83 -0.53 -23.37
CA ALA A 165 -26.20 -1.59 -22.58
C ALA A 165 -24.67 -1.46 -22.67
N ALA A 166 -23.99 -1.56 -21.53
CA ALA A 166 -22.53 -1.60 -21.51
C ALA A 166 -22.05 -2.89 -22.19
N CYS A 167 -21.36 -2.76 -23.32
CA CYS A 167 -20.83 -3.91 -24.04
C CYS A 167 -19.58 -4.44 -23.34
N PRO A 168 -19.42 -5.78 -23.21
CA PRO A 168 -18.26 -6.35 -22.55
C PRO A 168 -17.00 -6.15 -23.40
N GLY A 169 -15.87 -5.86 -22.74
CA GLY A 169 -14.56 -5.77 -23.38
C GLY A 169 -14.43 -4.58 -24.35
N SER A 170 -13.97 -4.85 -25.57
CA SER A 170 -13.72 -3.85 -26.62
C SER A 170 -14.85 -3.71 -27.64
N LEU A 171 -16.04 -4.25 -27.33
CA LEU A 171 -17.18 -4.22 -28.23
C LEU A 171 -17.86 -2.86 -28.21
N SER A 172 -18.35 -2.43 -29.37
CA SER A 172 -19.14 -1.21 -29.52
C SER A 172 -20.63 -1.54 -29.55
N TYR A 173 -21.42 -0.66 -28.94
CA TYR A 173 -22.87 -0.70 -29.04
C TYR A 173 -23.30 -0.43 -30.49
N PHE A 174 -24.32 -1.15 -30.94
CA PHE A 174 -24.99 -0.86 -32.21
C PHE A 174 -26.50 -0.87 -32.03
N GLU A 175 -27.17 -0.03 -32.81
CA GLU A 175 -28.62 0.02 -32.91
C GLU A 175 -29.06 0.24 -34.35
N ASN A 176 -30.17 -0.38 -34.72
CA ASN A 176 -30.81 -0.27 -36.01
C ASN A 176 -32.33 -0.40 -35.81
N SER A 177 -32.97 0.71 -35.43
CA SER A 177 -34.42 0.76 -35.20
C SER A 177 -35.23 0.42 -36.45
N LYS A 178 -34.70 0.66 -37.66
CA LYS A 178 -35.33 0.29 -38.94
C LYS A 178 -35.44 -1.23 -39.12
N LYS A 179 -34.46 -1.98 -38.63
CA LYS A 179 -34.44 -3.44 -38.65
C LYS A 179 -34.86 -4.07 -37.32
N GLY A 180 -35.15 -3.26 -36.30
CA GLY A 180 -35.42 -3.72 -34.94
C GLY A 180 -34.26 -4.52 -34.38
N GLN A 181 -33.01 -4.03 -34.53
CA GLN A 181 -31.80 -4.72 -34.01
C GLN A 181 -31.00 -3.79 -33.09
N LEU A 182 -30.51 -4.32 -31.97
CA LEU A 182 -29.52 -3.63 -31.12
C LEU A 182 -28.60 -4.65 -30.45
N GLY A 183 -27.42 -4.24 -29.98
CA GLY A 183 -26.54 -5.13 -29.22
C GLY A 183 -25.09 -4.69 -29.21
N CYS A 184 -24.19 -5.67 -29.09
CA CYS A 184 -22.75 -5.46 -28.99
C CYS A 184 -22.00 -6.18 -30.10
N LYS A 185 -21.18 -5.45 -30.85
CA LYS A 185 -20.38 -5.96 -31.98
C LYS A 185 -18.94 -5.42 -31.92
N PRO A 186 -17.96 -6.09 -32.55
CA PRO A 186 -16.64 -5.52 -32.76
C PRO A 186 -16.67 -4.20 -33.55
#